data_AF-A0A174BWV1-F1
#
_entry.id   AF-A0A174BWV1-F1
#
_cell.length_a   1.000
_cell.length_b   1.000
_cell.length_c   1.000
_cell.angle_alpha   90.00
_cell.angle_beta   90.00
_cell.angle_gamma   90.00
#
_symmetry.space_group_name_H-M   'P 1'
#
loop_
_entity.id
_entity.type
_entity.pdbx_description
1 polymer ?
#
loop_
_entity_poly.entity_id
_entity_poly.type
_entity_poly.pdbx_seq_one_letter_code
_entity_poly.pdbx_strand_id
1 'polypeptide(L)'
;MKMDRKDELLLLIAVSGEIPSDWIGRAVGSESYAAVLLTRLKREGEVKLRSKDGIRGYLLRNKAKQYLLVHYWDDVRLYLSGANSTNHVKSEPEKRLRLHRMSMVWIYIHRAGIRIFQSEKPKLFPVFHQVPFDSSTIIGSTPVSYYGTMEWKQETDMEIKGSRACGVLAADQFYVVYNTMGNLMKWTPKIERNLKSRLEIRLRKCRQILPGGAIIMGVGMEMVQRILISDGGLKGNLFSLDDVYESYYYIPFYAEAAIQLRLLGSETDGVRFYRFLCGALKSVNNDRFSPEAGEDENGTPVYFCYLMDLWQIKRIMSLPLRKGGRIFCFTYQAEVLRLLVPKWFQVEAIRPEKVYRYLGWRQ
;
A
#
# COMPACT_ATOMS: atom_id res chain seq x y z
N MET A 1 13.15 23.32 -3.48
CA MET A 1 14.54 22.83 -3.59
C MET A 1 14.48 21.33 -3.86
N LYS A 2 15.16 20.81 -4.89
CA LYS A 2 15.11 19.37 -5.20
C LYS A 2 15.91 18.63 -4.11
N MET A 3 15.24 17.77 -3.34
CA MET A 3 15.88 16.98 -2.29
C MET A 3 17.00 16.12 -2.87
N ASP A 4 18.19 16.17 -2.27
CA ASP A 4 19.30 15.33 -2.70
C ASP A 4 19.01 13.85 -2.36
N ARG A 5 19.57 12.93 -3.15
CA ARG A 5 19.42 11.49 -2.94
C ARG A 5 20.01 11.04 -1.60
N LYS A 6 21.05 11.73 -1.12
CA LYS A 6 21.59 11.49 0.23
C LYS A 6 20.52 11.76 1.28
N ASP A 7 19.93 12.95 1.25
CA ASP A 7 18.94 13.39 2.23
C ASP A 7 17.66 12.55 2.15
N GLU A 8 17.21 12.22 0.93
CA GLU A 8 16.08 11.32 0.69
C GLU A 8 16.29 9.96 1.36
N LEU A 9 17.47 9.35 1.20
CA LEU A 9 17.77 8.07 1.85
C LEU A 9 17.80 8.19 3.37
N LEU A 10 18.40 9.26 3.91
CA LEU A 10 18.46 9.49 5.35
C LEU A 10 17.05 9.69 5.94
N LEU A 11 16.18 10.43 5.26
CA LEU A 11 14.78 10.62 5.62
C LEU A 11 14.00 9.31 5.59
N LEU A 12 14.17 8.50 4.55
CA LEU A 12 13.56 7.17 4.46
C LEU A 12 14.00 6.27 5.63
N ILE A 13 15.27 6.33 6.05
CA ILE A 13 15.74 5.58 7.22
C ILE A 13 15.11 6.13 8.50
N ALA A 14 14.94 7.46 8.61
CA ALA A 14 14.30 8.09 9.77
C ALA A 14 12.85 7.62 9.95
N VAL A 15 12.01 7.72 8.90
CA VAL A 15 10.59 7.33 8.98
C VAL A 15 10.40 5.82 9.12
N SER A 16 11.35 5.03 8.61
CA SER A 16 11.35 3.57 8.72
C SER A 16 11.83 3.07 10.09
N GLY A 17 12.67 3.83 10.79
CA GLY A 17 13.45 3.40 11.94
C GLY A 17 14.58 2.42 11.57
N GLU A 18 14.30 1.40 10.76
CA GLU A 18 15.27 0.46 10.22
C GLU A 18 14.86 0.00 8.81
N ILE A 19 15.73 0.19 7.81
CA ILE A 19 15.49 -0.29 6.44
C ILE A 19 16.13 -1.68 6.25
N PRO A 20 15.44 -2.67 5.66
CA PRO A 20 16.03 -3.96 5.27
C PRO A 20 17.24 -3.77 4.35
N SER A 21 18.33 -4.49 4.57
CA SER A 21 19.57 -4.24 3.81
C SER A 21 19.44 -4.47 2.30
N ASP A 22 18.58 -5.39 1.91
CA ASP A 22 18.23 -5.77 0.54
C ASP A 22 17.25 -4.79 -0.14
N TRP A 23 16.73 -3.80 0.61
CA TRP A 23 15.80 -2.79 0.10
C TRP A 23 16.42 -1.43 -0.17
N ILE A 24 17.73 -1.25 0.07
CA ILE A 24 18.38 0.05 -0.11
C ILE A 24 18.46 0.44 -1.58
N GLY A 25 18.75 -0.50 -2.49
CA GLY A 25 18.75 -0.17 -3.92
C GLY A 25 17.38 0.32 -4.41
N ARG A 26 16.29 -0.29 -3.94
CA ARG A 26 14.91 0.20 -4.15
C ARG A 26 14.68 1.57 -3.49
N ALA A 27 15.16 1.75 -2.26
CA ALA A 27 15.05 3.01 -1.53
C ALA A 27 15.78 4.15 -2.22
N VAL A 28 16.75 3.89 -3.08
CA VAL A 28 17.54 4.89 -3.84
C VAL A 28 17.16 4.93 -5.33
N GLY A 29 16.52 3.87 -5.84
CA GLY A 29 16.19 3.68 -7.26
C GLY A 29 17.33 3.12 -8.12
N SER A 30 18.43 2.66 -7.51
CA SER A 30 19.59 2.06 -8.20
C SER A 30 20.48 1.30 -7.23
N GLU A 31 20.71 0.01 -7.47
CA GLU A 31 21.59 -0.84 -6.65
C GLU A 31 23.05 -0.35 -6.65
N SER A 32 23.60 -0.02 -7.82
CA SER A 32 24.99 0.42 -7.96
C SER A 32 25.23 1.76 -7.25
N TYR A 33 24.34 2.73 -7.44
CA TYR A 33 24.45 4.03 -6.77
C TYR A 33 24.22 3.90 -5.26
N ALA A 34 23.28 3.05 -4.84
CA ALA A 34 23.01 2.79 -3.43
C ALA A 34 24.23 2.22 -2.69
N ALA A 35 24.97 1.31 -3.31
CA ALA A 35 26.20 0.74 -2.73
C ALA A 35 27.28 1.80 -2.48
N VAL A 36 27.49 2.70 -3.45
CA VAL A 36 28.44 3.81 -3.35
C VAL A 36 28.01 4.78 -2.26
N LEU A 37 26.74 5.21 -2.28
CA LEU A 37 26.17 6.13 -1.30
C LEU A 37 26.25 5.55 0.11
N LEU A 38 25.88 4.29 0.32
CA LEU A 38 25.98 3.64 1.62
C LEU A 38 27.41 3.56 2.15
N THR A 39 28.38 3.27 1.28
CA THR A 39 29.80 3.24 1.66
C THR A 39 30.24 4.60 2.18
N ARG A 40 29.87 5.68 1.50
CA ARG A 40 30.12 7.06 1.93
C ARG A 40 29.44 7.37 3.27
N LEU A 41 28.15 7.09 3.41
CA LEU A 41 27.36 7.34 4.62
C LEU A 41 27.91 6.60 5.86
N LYS A 42 28.39 5.36 5.68
CA LYS A 42 29.04 4.59 6.75
C LYS A 42 30.35 5.22 7.17
N ARG A 43 31.20 5.58 6.20
CA ARG A 43 32.49 6.25 6.45
C ARG A 43 32.32 7.59 7.16
N GLU A 44 31.28 8.35 6.79
CA GLU A 44 30.95 9.64 7.41
C GLU A 44 30.29 9.50 8.80
N GLY A 45 30.03 8.28 9.25
CA GLY A 45 29.43 8.01 10.56
C GLY A 45 27.94 8.37 10.64
N GLU A 46 27.24 8.40 9.51
CA GLU A 46 25.83 8.79 9.42
C GLU A 46 24.88 7.60 9.49
N VAL A 47 25.29 6.45 8.95
CA VAL A 47 24.50 5.20 8.93
C VAL A 47 25.31 4.05 9.52
N LYS A 48 24.64 3.08 10.13
CA LYS A 48 25.23 1.80 10.54
C LYS A 48 24.45 0.62 9.99
N LEU A 49 25.17 -0.42 9.55
CA LEU A 49 24.59 -1.74 9.33
C LEU A 49 24.47 -2.43 10.68
N ARG A 50 23.30 -3.03 10.93
CA ARG A 50 23.09 -3.93 12.05
C ARG A 50 22.74 -5.30 11.50
N SER A 51 23.51 -6.30 11.91
CA SER A 51 23.24 -7.71 11.64
C SER A 51 23.12 -8.43 12.97
N LYS A 52 21.92 -8.89 13.31
CA LYS A 52 21.66 -9.65 14.53
C LYS A 52 20.45 -10.55 14.31
N ASP A 53 20.49 -11.78 14.82
CA ASP A 53 19.39 -12.75 14.76
C ASP A 53 18.93 -13.04 13.31
N GLY A 54 19.88 -13.08 12.37
CA GLY A 54 19.61 -13.25 10.94
C GLY A 54 19.00 -12.03 10.23
N ILE A 55 18.68 -10.95 10.95
CA ILE A 55 18.05 -9.75 10.40
C ILE A 55 19.12 -8.67 10.17
N ARG A 56 19.24 -8.26 8.91
CA ARG A 56 20.16 -7.21 8.46
C ARG A 56 19.40 -5.94 8.07
N GLY A 57 19.78 -4.81 8.66
CA GLY A 57 19.16 -3.53 8.35
C GLY A 57 20.01 -2.32 8.68
N TYR A 58 19.64 -1.19 8.07
CA TYR A 58 20.34 0.08 8.19
C TYR A 58 19.61 1.04 9.12
N LEU A 59 20.38 1.68 10.01
CA LEU A 59 19.88 2.64 11.00
C LEU A 59 20.67 3.94 10.93
N LEU A 60 20.02 5.05 11.26
CA LEU A 60 20.71 6.33 11.46
C LEU A 60 21.59 6.32 12.72
N ARG A 61 22.76 6.96 12.61
CA ARG A 61 23.60 7.36 13.74
C ARG A 61 23.26 8.78 14.18
N ASN A 62 23.72 9.17 15.37
CA ASN A 62 23.39 10.46 15.98
C ASN A 62 23.71 11.66 15.08
N LYS A 63 24.85 11.63 14.36
CA LYS A 63 25.23 12.67 13.40
C LYS A 63 24.14 12.94 12.36
N ALA A 64 23.65 11.89 11.70
CA ALA A 64 22.60 12.02 10.70
C ALA A 64 21.27 12.46 11.31
N LYS A 65 20.93 11.98 12.51
CA LYS A 65 19.70 12.38 13.20
C LYS A 65 19.69 13.88 13.52
N GLN A 66 20.80 14.40 14.04
CA GLN A 66 20.96 15.83 14.32
C GLN A 66 20.87 16.66 13.04
N TYR A 67 21.56 16.24 11.98
CA TYR A 67 21.47 16.88 10.67
C TYR A 67 20.02 16.96 10.17
N LEU A 68 19.28 15.84 10.19
CA LEU A 68 17.88 15.83 9.75
C LEU A 68 16.97 16.70 10.63
N LEU A 69 17.21 16.75 11.95
CA LEU A 69 16.45 17.63 12.84
C LEU A 69 16.69 19.11 12.52
N VAL A 70 17.90 19.49 12.09
CA VAL A 70 18.21 20.87 11.72
C VAL A 70 17.61 21.25 10.36
N HIS A 71 17.71 20.36 9.37
CA HIS A 71 17.38 20.70 7.98
C HIS A 71 16.00 20.23 7.50
N TYR A 72 15.41 19.23 8.16
CA TYR A 72 14.16 18.57 7.78
C TYR A 72 13.23 18.35 8.98
N TRP A 73 13.21 19.32 9.91
CA TRP A 73 12.53 19.21 11.20
C TRP A 73 11.10 18.67 11.09
N ASP A 74 10.28 19.24 10.20
CA ASP A 74 8.88 18.87 10.05
C ASP A 74 8.69 17.40 9.65
N ASP A 75 9.62 16.85 8.86
CA ASP A 75 9.56 15.49 8.35
C ASP A 75 10.04 14.44 9.37
N VAL A 76 10.94 14.82 10.27
CA VAL A 76 11.59 13.85 11.16
C VAL A 76 11.26 14.01 12.64
N ARG A 77 10.74 15.16 13.07
CA ARG A 77 10.39 15.45 14.47
C ARG A 77 9.60 14.32 15.11
N LEU A 78 8.57 13.82 14.43
CA LEU A 78 7.71 12.77 14.97
C LEU A 78 8.46 11.45 15.20
N TYR A 79 9.46 11.17 14.37
CA TYR A 79 10.19 9.90 14.38
C TYR A 79 11.49 9.98 15.19
N LEU A 80 12.11 11.15 15.31
CA LEU A 80 13.42 11.35 15.93
C LEU A 80 13.38 12.14 17.25
N SER A 81 12.24 12.72 17.63
CA SER A 81 12.09 13.47 18.89
C SER A 81 11.03 12.85 19.80
N GLY A 82 11.29 12.83 21.12
CA GLY A 82 10.36 12.32 22.14
C GLY A 82 10.57 10.84 22.54
N ALA A 83 9.82 10.40 23.56
CA ALA A 83 9.91 9.08 24.18
C ALA A 83 9.47 7.92 23.25
N ASN A 84 8.62 8.22 22.26
CA ASN A 84 8.14 7.26 21.25
C ASN A 84 8.97 7.29 19.95
N SER A 85 10.13 7.97 19.95
CA SER A 85 10.99 8.07 18.77
C SER A 85 11.46 6.68 18.28
N THR A 86 11.59 6.55 16.97
CA THR A 86 12.28 5.44 16.28
C THR A 86 13.75 5.29 16.73
N ASN A 87 14.25 6.22 17.56
CA ASN A 87 15.59 6.18 18.15
C ASN A 87 15.83 4.97 19.06
N HIS A 88 14.78 4.42 19.69
CA HIS A 88 14.93 3.22 20.51
C HIS A 88 15.12 2.00 19.61
N VAL A 89 16.39 1.62 19.44
CA VAL A 89 16.82 0.42 18.72
C VAL A 89 16.06 -0.79 19.27
N LYS A 90 15.10 -1.32 18.50
CA LYS A 90 14.36 -2.52 18.89
C LYS A 90 15.29 -3.73 18.84
N SER A 91 15.39 -4.49 19.92
CA SER A 91 16.27 -5.66 19.99
C SER A 91 15.60 -6.92 19.46
N GLU A 92 14.29 -7.05 19.67
CA GLU A 92 13.55 -8.29 19.42
C GLU A 92 13.32 -8.52 17.92
N PRO A 93 13.59 -9.73 17.40
CA PRO A 93 13.43 -10.05 15.98
C PRO A 93 12.05 -9.70 15.42
N GLU A 94 10.96 -10.04 16.14
CA GLU A 94 9.60 -9.73 15.70
C GLU A 94 9.35 -8.22 15.54
N LYS A 95 9.91 -7.39 16.44
CA LYS A 95 9.77 -5.93 16.36
C LYS A 95 10.59 -5.35 15.21
N ARG A 96 11.77 -5.91 14.93
CA ARG A 96 12.59 -5.50 13.77
C ARG A 96 11.95 -5.89 12.45
N LEU A 97 11.42 -7.10 12.33
CA LEU A 97 10.64 -7.52 11.16
C LEU A 97 9.40 -6.65 10.95
N ARG A 98 8.78 -6.16 12.03
CA ARG A 98 7.70 -5.18 11.93
C ARG A 98 8.15 -3.85 11.34
N LEU A 99 9.32 -3.33 11.75
CA LEU A 99 9.91 -2.12 11.12
C LEU A 99 10.20 -2.36 9.65
N HIS A 100 10.78 -3.51 9.30
CA HIS A 100 11.06 -3.89 7.91
C HIS A 100 9.78 -3.92 7.06
N ARG A 101 8.67 -4.47 7.59
CA ARG A 101 7.36 -4.47 6.91
C ARG A 101 6.89 -3.05 6.61
N MET A 102 6.99 -2.15 7.57
CA MET A 102 6.60 -0.75 7.38
C MET A 102 7.53 -0.04 6.41
N SER A 103 8.84 -0.28 6.51
CA SER A 103 9.85 0.34 5.65
C SER A 103 9.66 -0.02 4.18
N MET A 104 9.38 -1.30 3.88
CA MET A 104 9.11 -1.73 2.49
C MET A 104 7.92 -0.97 1.90
N VAL A 105 6.86 -0.73 2.69
CA VAL A 105 5.68 0.04 2.27
C VAL A 105 6.04 1.51 2.06
N TRP A 106 6.77 2.14 2.99
CA TRP A 106 7.26 3.51 2.84
C TRP A 106 8.04 3.70 1.54
N ILE A 107 9.04 2.83 1.31
CA ILE A 107 9.91 2.88 0.13
C ILE A 107 9.08 2.70 -1.14
N TYR A 108 8.21 1.70 -1.17
CA TYR A 108 7.45 1.38 -2.37
C TYR A 108 6.45 2.49 -2.74
N ILE A 109 5.70 3.01 -1.76
CA ILE A 109 4.75 4.11 -1.97
C ILE A 109 5.47 5.38 -2.42
N HIS A 110 6.60 5.71 -1.79
CA HIS A 110 7.43 6.85 -2.19
C HIS A 110 7.91 6.71 -3.63
N ARG A 111 8.41 5.53 -4.00
CA ARG A 111 8.88 5.24 -5.37
C ARG A 111 7.74 5.21 -6.39
N ALA A 112 6.49 5.00 -5.98
CA ALA A 112 5.31 5.17 -6.82
C ALA A 112 4.94 6.65 -7.07
N GLY A 113 5.63 7.59 -6.43
CA GLY A 113 5.40 9.04 -6.55
C GLY A 113 4.33 9.57 -5.60
N ILE A 114 3.99 8.82 -4.55
CA ILE A 114 3.01 9.23 -3.54
C ILE A 114 3.74 9.93 -2.39
N ARG A 115 3.12 10.99 -1.87
CA ARG A 115 3.71 11.82 -0.81
C ARG A 115 3.81 11.06 0.50
N ILE A 116 5.02 11.02 1.07
CA ILE A 116 5.31 10.32 2.32
C ILE A 116 5.98 11.20 3.38
N PHE A 117 6.46 12.39 3.01
CA PHE A 117 7.09 13.32 3.95
C PHE A 117 6.05 14.31 4.48
N GLN A 118 6.13 14.63 5.77
CA GLN A 118 5.14 15.45 6.46
C GLN A 118 4.99 16.84 5.84
N SER A 119 6.09 17.41 5.35
CA SER A 119 6.16 18.70 4.66
C SER A 119 5.39 18.72 3.33
N GLU A 120 5.18 17.55 2.72
CA GLU A 120 4.45 17.41 1.46
C GLU A 120 2.96 17.10 1.68
N LYS A 121 2.60 16.60 2.86
CA LYS A 121 1.26 16.08 3.14
C LYS A 121 0.31 17.13 3.69
N PRO A 122 -0.98 17.06 3.32
CA PRO A 122 -2.04 17.69 4.11
C PRO A 122 -2.03 17.13 5.54
N LYS A 123 -2.34 17.97 6.54
CA LYS A 123 -2.56 17.48 7.91
C LYS A 123 -3.72 16.47 7.92
N LEU A 124 -3.49 15.30 8.51
CA LEU A 124 -4.50 14.23 8.51
C LEU A 124 -5.70 14.57 9.41
N PHE A 125 -5.43 15.13 10.59
CA PHE A 125 -6.43 15.56 11.57
C PHE A 125 -6.14 17.01 12.00
N PRO A 126 -6.65 18.04 11.29
CA PRO A 126 -6.50 19.43 11.69
C PRO A 126 -7.24 19.72 13.01
N VAL A 127 -6.67 20.61 13.84
CA VAL A 127 -7.17 20.96 15.19
C VAL A 127 -8.46 21.79 15.13
N PHE A 128 -8.63 22.58 14.08
CA PHE A 128 -9.89 23.27 13.81
C PHE A 128 -10.66 22.47 12.77
N HIS A 129 -11.92 22.14 13.06
CA HIS A 129 -12.86 21.72 12.03
C HIS A 129 -12.80 22.77 10.92
N GLN A 130 -12.32 22.38 9.74
CA GLN A 130 -12.47 23.24 8.58
C GLN A 130 -13.97 23.51 8.44
N VAL A 131 -14.32 24.80 8.40
CA VAL A 131 -15.63 25.28 7.95
C VAL A 131 -15.97 24.46 6.68
N PRO A 132 -17.21 23.94 6.54
CA PRO A 132 -17.56 23.12 5.39
C PRO A 132 -17.08 23.83 4.14
N PHE A 133 -16.15 23.19 3.43
CA PHE A 133 -15.62 23.72 2.18
C PHE A 133 -16.80 24.10 1.31
N ASP A 134 -16.87 25.36 0.88
CA ASP A 134 -17.76 25.76 -0.19
C ASP A 134 -17.51 24.80 -1.36
N SER A 135 -18.58 24.13 -1.76
CA SER A 135 -18.65 23.06 -2.75
C SER A 135 -18.34 23.54 -4.18
N SER A 136 -17.73 24.70 -4.33
CA SER A 136 -17.46 25.38 -5.61
C SER A 136 -15.99 25.34 -6.06
N THR A 137 -15.07 24.68 -5.33
CA THR A 137 -13.64 24.64 -5.71
C THR A 137 -13.02 23.23 -5.75
N ILE A 138 -13.80 22.18 -6.00
CA ILE A 138 -13.26 20.82 -6.23
C ILE A 138 -13.15 20.57 -7.73
N ILE A 139 -12.33 21.35 -8.41
CA ILE A 139 -11.78 20.96 -9.72
C ILE A 139 -10.29 20.79 -9.52
N GLY A 140 -9.94 19.64 -8.93
CA GLY A 140 -8.57 19.21 -8.65
C GLY A 140 -8.58 17.99 -7.75
N SER A 141 -8.06 16.85 -8.22
CA SER A 141 -7.95 15.61 -7.45
C SER A 141 -7.23 15.86 -6.12
N THR A 142 -7.76 15.35 -5.00
CA THR A 142 -7.08 15.47 -3.71
C THR A 142 -5.70 14.82 -3.79
N PRO A 143 -4.62 15.48 -3.34
CA PRO A 143 -3.28 14.93 -3.40
C PRO A 143 -3.16 13.63 -2.57
N VAL A 144 -2.90 12.50 -3.25
CA VAL A 144 -2.66 11.20 -2.61
C VAL A 144 -1.46 11.27 -1.68
N SER A 145 -1.66 10.78 -0.46
CA SER A 145 -0.66 10.84 0.61
C SER A 145 -0.72 9.57 1.46
N TYR A 146 0.42 9.10 1.94
CA TYR A 146 0.49 7.94 2.84
C TYR A 146 0.97 8.33 4.22
N TYR A 147 0.28 7.84 5.25
CA TYR A 147 0.50 8.16 6.66
C TYR A 147 0.83 6.88 7.42
N GLY A 148 2.02 6.81 8.02
CA GLY A 148 2.43 5.68 8.84
C GLY A 148 1.74 5.70 10.20
N THR A 149 1.82 4.59 10.94
CA THR A 149 1.11 4.42 12.21
C THR A 149 1.38 5.52 13.24
N MET A 150 2.61 6.08 13.27
CA MET A 150 2.95 7.15 14.22
C MET A 150 2.20 8.46 13.97
N GLU A 151 1.72 8.69 12.74
CA GLU A 151 1.05 9.94 12.37
C GLU A 151 -0.43 9.97 12.75
N TRP A 152 -1.06 8.80 12.93
CA TRP A 152 -2.50 8.71 13.17
C TRP A 152 -2.91 7.94 14.42
N LYS A 153 -2.04 7.07 14.94
CA LYS A 153 -2.33 6.27 16.14
C LYS A 153 -2.09 7.13 17.37
N GLN A 154 -3.12 7.27 18.20
CA GLN A 154 -3.05 8.03 19.43
C GLN A 154 -2.65 7.13 20.61
N GLU A 155 -2.10 7.70 21.68
CA GLU A 155 -1.73 6.91 22.87
C GLU A 155 -2.95 6.27 23.56
N THR A 156 -4.12 6.89 23.42
CA THR A 156 -5.42 6.40 23.92
C THR A 156 -5.98 5.22 23.12
N ASP A 157 -5.38 4.87 21.98
CA ASP A 157 -5.86 3.82 21.08
C ASP A 157 -5.42 2.41 21.51
N MET A 158 -5.70 2.06 22.77
CA MET A 158 -5.27 0.79 23.38
C MET A 158 -5.88 -0.44 22.70
N GLU A 159 -7.11 -0.34 22.21
CA GLU A 159 -7.86 -1.43 21.56
C GLU A 159 -7.27 -1.86 20.20
N ILE A 160 -6.48 -0.99 19.57
CA ILE A 160 -5.85 -1.25 18.26
C ILE A 160 -4.33 -1.43 18.39
N LYS A 161 -3.82 -1.60 19.62
CA LYS A 161 -2.39 -1.78 19.89
C LYS A 161 -1.81 -2.97 19.13
N GLY A 162 -2.58 -4.06 19.02
CA GLY A 162 -2.18 -5.29 18.34
C GLY A 162 -2.34 -5.31 16.82
N SER A 163 -2.87 -4.25 16.19
CA SER A 163 -3.11 -4.24 14.74
C SER A 163 -1.81 -4.39 13.93
N ARG A 164 -1.93 -5.06 12.78
CA ARG A 164 -0.82 -5.23 11.82
C ARG A 164 -0.74 -4.14 10.75
N ALA A 165 -1.63 -3.15 10.76
CA ALA A 165 -1.65 -2.06 9.78
C ALA A 165 -0.32 -1.30 9.74
N CYS A 166 0.31 -1.20 8.58
CA CYS A 166 1.53 -0.41 8.36
C CYS A 166 1.24 1.10 8.34
N GLY A 167 0.07 1.49 7.83
CA GLY A 167 -0.35 2.87 7.73
C GLY A 167 -1.67 3.00 6.98
N VAL A 168 -1.96 4.22 6.52
CA VAL A 168 -3.17 4.57 5.77
C VAL A 168 -2.76 5.32 4.51
N LEU A 169 -3.26 4.89 3.36
CA LEU A 169 -3.22 5.66 2.13
C LEU A 169 -4.48 6.53 2.08
N ALA A 170 -4.34 7.85 2.08
CA ALA A 170 -5.46 8.78 1.94
C ALA A 170 -5.46 9.42 0.55
N ALA A 171 -6.54 9.20 -0.17
CA ALA A 171 -6.85 9.71 -1.49
C ALA A 171 -8.29 10.26 -1.48
N ASP A 172 -9.04 10.09 -2.57
CA ASP A 172 -10.50 10.33 -2.60
C ASP A 172 -11.23 9.39 -1.61
N GLN A 173 -10.69 8.18 -1.42
CA GLN A 173 -11.01 7.25 -0.35
C GLN A 173 -9.77 6.96 0.49
N PHE A 174 -9.94 6.38 1.69
CA PHE A 174 -8.81 5.90 2.48
C PHE A 174 -8.72 4.37 2.49
N TYR A 175 -7.48 3.87 2.46
CA TYR A 175 -7.19 2.44 2.50
C TYR A 175 -6.25 2.14 3.66
N VAL A 176 -6.60 1.13 4.46
CA VAL A 176 -5.69 0.62 5.49
C VAL A 176 -4.66 -0.29 4.83
N VAL A 177 -3.39 0.00 5.01
CA VAL A 177 -2.29 -0.70 4.31
C VAL A 177 -1.64 -1.72 5.22
N TYR A 178 -1.52 -2.95 4.74
CA TYR A 178 -0.87 -4.08 5.39
C TYR A 178 0.29 -4.61 4.53
N ASN A 179 1.19 -5.38 5.13
CA ASN A 179 2.31 -5.99 4.42
C ASN A 179 2.55 -7.42 4.91
N THR A 180 2.34 -8.39 4.02
CA THR A 180 2.57 -9.82 4.25
C THR A 180 4.04 -10.22 4.10
N MET A 181 4.87 -9.39 3.48
CA MET A 181 6.18 -9.80 2.96
C MET A 181 6.00 -11.06 2.11
N GLY A 182 6.37 -12.23 2.64
CA GLY A 182 6.13 -13.55 2.03
C GLY A 182 5.36 -14.51 2.93
N ASN A 183 4.65 -14.03 3.96
CA ASN A 183 3.95 -14.87 4.94
C ASN A 183 2.59 -14.30 5.35
N LEU A 184 1.64 -15.18 5.66
CA LEU A 184 0.35 -14.79 6.25
C LEU A 184 0.59 -14.03 7.57
N MET A 185 -0.15 -12.94 7.75
CA MET A 185 -0.04 -12.10 8.94
C MET A 185 -0.81 -12.73 10.09
N LYS A 186 -0.33 -12.56 11.33
CA LYS A 186 -1.19 -12.75 12.50
C LYS A 186 -2.37 -11.78 12.39
N TRP A 187 -3.59 -12.28 12.49
CA TRP A 187 -4.80 -11.51 12.26
C TRP A 187 -5.77 -11.67 13.42
N THR A 188 -6.47 -10.58 13.74
CA THR A 188 -7.49 -10.58 14.79
C THR A 188 -8.62 -9.67 14.33
N PRO A 189 -9.72 -10.22 13.76
CA PRO A 189 -10.76 -9.43 13.13
C PRO A 189 -11.32 -8.34 14.06
N LYS A 190 -11.52 -8.64 15.35
CA LYS A 190 -11.97 -7.65 16.34
C LYS A 190 -11.07 -6.41 16.43
N ILE A 191 -9.75 -6.60 16.43
CA ILE A 191 -8.78 -5.50 16.51
C ILE A 191 -8.83 -4.66 15.24
N GLU A 192 -8.93 -5.31 14.07
CA GLU A 192 -8.91 -4.63 12.78
C GLU A 192 -10.24 -3.92 12.48
N ARG A 193 -11.39 -4.46 12.92
CA ARG A 193 -12.69 -3.73 12.91
C ARG A 193 -12.63 -2.47 13.77
N ASN A 194 -12.07 -2.57 14.97
CA ASN A 194 -11.89 -1.40 15.85
C ASN A 194 -10.99 -0.34 15.20
N LEU A 195 -9.93 -0.77 14.51
CA LEU A 195 -9.07 0.13 13.74
C LEU A 195 -9.84 0.83 12.63
N LYS A 196 -10.54 0.06 11.78
CA LYS A 196 -11.35 0.59 10.68
C LYS A 196 -12.34 1.62 11.18
N SER A 197 -13.17 1.29 12.17
CA SER A 197 -14.21 2.18 12.69
C SER A 197 -13.63 3.48 13.26
N ARG A 198 -12.48 3.42 13.96
CA ARG A 198 -11.82 4.62 14.49
C ARG A 198 -11.28 5.52 13.39
N LEU A 199 -10.60 4.94 12.40
CA LEU A 199 -10.08 5.69 11.26
C LEU A 199 -11.23 6.31 10.46
N GLU A 200 -12.30 5.57 10.21
CA GLU A 200 -13.49 6.05 9.52
C GLU A 200 -14.11 7.25 10.24
N ILE A 201 -14.34 7.16 11.55
CA ILE A 201 -14.88 8.29 12.34
C ILE A 201 -13.98 9.52 12.23
N ARG A 202 -12.66 9.36 12.36
CA ARG A 202 -11.72 10.49 12.31
C ARG A 202 -11.62 11.11 10.93
N LEU A 203 -11.48 10.29 9.89
CA LEU A 203 -11.29 10.77 8.51
C LEU A 203 -12.57 11.34 7.92
N ARG A 204 -13.74 10.77 8.26
CA ARG A 204 -15.03 11.34 7.89
C ARG A 204 -15.25 12.70 8.55
N LYS A 205 -14.93 12.85 9.84
CA LYS A 205 -15.07 14.13 10.57
C LYS A 205 -14.08 15.20 10.13
N CYS A 206 -12.84 14.83 9.82
CA CYS A 206 -11.77 15.79 9.55
C CYS A 206 -11.62 16.13 8.06
N ARG A 207 -11.93 15.20 7.15
CA ARG A 207 -11.66 15.34 5.72
C ARG A 207 -12.79 14.87 4.81
N GLN A 208 -13.91 14.38 5.37
CA GLN A 208 -15.02 13.79 4.62
C GLN A 208 -14.61 12.61 3.69
N ILE A 209 -13.49 11.95 3.99
CA ILE A 209 -12.98 10.82 3.21
C ILE A 209 -13.64 9.54 3.71
N LEU A 210 -14.16 8.73 2.78
CA LEU A 210 -14.82 7.45 3.05
C LEU A 210 -13.83 6.27 2.98
N PRO A 211 -14.12 5.14 3.66
CA PRO A 211 -13.30 3.94 3.56
C PRO A 211 -13.39 3.33 2.16
N GLY A 212 -12.26 3.03 1.55
CA GLY A 212 -12.16 2.30 0.27
C GLY A 212 -11.80 0.81 0.43
N GLY A 213 -11.44 0.38 1.65
CA GLY A 213 -11.07 -1.01 1.96
C GLY A 213 -9.66 -1.14 2.51
N ALA A 214 -9.03 -2.29 2.27
CA ALA A 214 -7.66 -2.57 2.68
C ALA A 214 -6.75 -2.91 1.49
N ILE A 215 -5.51 -2.45 1.57
CA ILE A 215 -4.44 -2.82 0.64
C ILE A 215 -3.51 -3.79 1.36
N ILE A 216 -3.33 -4.99 0.81
CA ILE A 216 -2.39 -5.98 1.29
C ILE A 216 -1.20 -6.01 0.32
N MET A 217 -0.03 -5.58 0.79
CA MET A 217 1.19 -5.61 -0.01
C MET A 217 2.03 -6.85 0.31
N GLY A 218 2.85 -7.30 -0.63
CA GLY A 218 3.77 -8.43 -0.43
C GLY A 218 4.86 -8.51 -1.49
N VAL A 219 5.80 -9.43 -1.32
CA VAL A 219 7.01 -9.54 -2.17
C VAL A 219 6.67 -9.91 -3.61
N GLY A 220 5.77 -10.87 -3.81
CA GLY A 220 5.38 -11.33 -5.13
C GLY A 220 3.97 -11.91 -5.18
N MET A 221 3.51 -12.18 -6.40
CA MET A 221 2.14 -12.60 -6.67
C MET A 221 1.77 -13.96 -6.06
N GLU A 222 2.73 -14.80 -5.70
CA GLU A 222 2.52 -16.10 -5.04
C GLU A 222 1.75 -15.97 -3.71
N MET A 223 1.81 -14.81 -3.06
CA MET A 223 1.05 -14.56 -1.84
C MET A 223 -0.45 -14.52 -2.06
N VAL A 224 -0.93 -14.19 -3.27
CA VAL A 224 -2.37 -14.18 -3.58
C VAL A 224 -2.97 -15.55 -3.36
N GLN A 225 -2.37 -16.60 -3.92
CA GLN A 225 -2.84 -17.97 -3.75
C GLN A 225 -2.88 -18.37 -2.28
N ARG A 226 -1.81 -18.09 -1.53
CA ARG A 226 -1.72 -18.39 -0.09
C ARG A 226 -2.82 -17.70 0.71
N ILE A 227 -3.17 -16.46 0.36
CA ILE A 227 -4.24 -15.71 1.03
C ILE A 227 -5.60 -16.31 0.70
N LEU A 228 -5.87 -16.60 -0.57
CA LEU A 228 -7.18 -17.07 -1.02
C LEU A 228 -7.57 -18.44 -0.44
N ILE A 229 -6.60 -19.34 -0.27
CA ILE A 229 -6.81 -20.69 0.31
C ILE A 229 -6.69 -20.73 1.83
N SER A 230 -6.28 -19.63 2.47
CA SER A 230 -6.05 -19.60 3.92
C SER A 230 -7.35 -19.77 4.69
N ASP A 231 -7.33 -20.69 5.65
CA ASP A 231 -8.36 -20.93 6.67
C ASP A 231 -7.99 -20.32 8.03
N GLY A 232 -6.88 -19.58 8.10
CA GLY A 232 -6.33 -19.01 9.34
C GLY A 232 -5.27 -19.88 10.01
N GLY A 233 -4.90 -21.01 9.40
CA GLY A 233 -3.90 -21.95 9.88
C GLY A 233 -4.35 -22.70 11.13
N LEU A 234 -3.49 -23.61 11.64
CA LEU A 234 -3.83 -24.52 12.75
C LEU A 234 -4.35 -23.83 14.02
N LYS A 235 -3.91 -22.59 14.29
CA LYS A 235 -4.32 -21.81 15.47
C LYS A 235 -5.48 -20.85 15.19
N GLY A 236 -5.99 -20.80 13.94
CA GLY A 236 -7.03 -19.86 13.52
C GLY A 236 -6.66 -18.38 13.70
N ASN A 237 -5.36 -18.06 13.73
CA ASN A 237 -4.86 -16.73 14.09
C ASN A 237 -4.04 -16.07 12.97
N LEU A 238 -3.98 -16.70 11.79
CA LEU A 238 -3.43 -16.12 10.59
C LEU A 238 -4.54 -15.48 9.76
N PHE A 239 -4.16 -14.58 8.85
CA PHE A 239 -5.11 -13.95 7.95
C PHE A 239 -5.81 -14.98 7.07
N SER A 240 -7.13 -14.95 7.09
CA SER A 240 -8.03 -15.53 6.10
C SER A 240 -8.97 -14.42 5.63
N LEU A 241 -9.49 -14.52 4.41
CA LEU A 241 -10.44 -13.52 3.90
C LEU A 241 -11.69 -13.49 4.77
N ASP A 242 -11.94 -12.32 5.36
CA ASP A 242 -13.05 -12.04 6.28
C ASP A 242 -13.85 -10.80 5.85
N ASP A 243 -14.74 -10.34 6.73
CA ASP A 243 -15.69 -9.25 6.52
C ASP A 243 -15.26 -7.91 7.14
N VAL A 244 -14.00 -7.76 7.59
CA VAL A 244 -13.55 -6.51 8.23
C VAL A 244 -13.63 -5.34 7.24
N TYR A 245 -13.16 -5.58 6.02
CA TYR A 245 -13.19 -4.62 4.91
C TYR A 245 -14.05 -5.17 3.78
N GLU A 246 -14.74 -4.28 3.07
CA GLU A 246 -15.56 -4.65 1.91
C GLU A 246 -14.71 -5.19 0.76
N SER A 247 -13.56 -4.53 0.52
CA SER A 247 -12.58 -4.93 -0.48
C SER A 247 -11.19 -5.10 0.13
N TYR A 248 -10.50 -6.12 -0.36
CA TYR A 248 -9.09 -6.39 -0.08
C TYR A 248 -8.30 -6.39 -1.38
N TYR A 249 -7.52 -5.35 -1.64
CA TYR A 249 -6.70 -5.25 -2.84
C TYR A 249 -5.29 -5.79 -2.58
N TYR A 250 -4.81 -6.71 -3.41
CA TYR A 250 -3.42 -7.17 -3.31
C TYR A 250 -2.49 -6.43 -4.27
N ILE A 251 -1.36 -5.93 -3.77
CA ILE A 251 -0.36 -5.23 -4.57
C ILE A 251 1.04 -5.83 -4.30
N PRO A 252 1.68 -6.51 -5.27
CA PRO A 252 3.04 -7.00 -5.10
C PRO A 252 4.04 -5.84 -5.16
N PHE A 253 5.22 -6.02 -4.58
CA PHE A 253 6.32 -5.05 -4.64
C PHE A 253 7.07 -5.07 -5.98
N TYR A 254 6.34 -5.14 -7.09
CA TYR A 254 6.83 -5.02 -8.45
C TYR A 254 6.74 -3.56 -8.90
N ALA A 255 7.69 -3.08 -9.69
CA ALA A 255 7.70 -1.68 -10.12
C ALA A 255 6.44 -1.34 -10.94
N GLU A 256 6.04 -2.27 -11.80
CA GLU A 256 4.88 -2.17 -12.68
C GLU A 256 3.55 -2.11 -11.91
N ALA A 257 3.51 -2.69 -10.70
CA ALA A 257 2.31 -2.71 -9.86
C ALA A 257 2.00 -1.36 -9.18
N ALA A 258 2.90 -0.37 -9.30
CA ALA A 258 2.64 0.99 -8.84
C ALA A 258 1.38 1.61 -9.49
N ILE A 259 0.98 1.09 -10.66
CA ILE A 259 -0.26 1.48 -11.33
C ILE A 259 -1.51 1.24 -10.47
N GLN A 260 -1.56 0.12 -9.71
CA GLN A 260 -2.70 -0.17 -8.83
C GLN A 260 -2.82 0.90 -7.74
N LEU A 261 -1.70 1.33 -7.15
CA LEU A 261 -1.70 2.41 -6.15
C LEU A 261 -2.22 3.73 -6.72
N ARG A 262 -1.85 4.06 -7.96
CA ARG A 262 -2.31 5.29 -8.61
C ARG A 262 -3.78 5.25 -8.98
N LEU A 263 -4.28 4.10 -9.45
CA LEU A 263 -5.71 3.89 -9.73
C LEU A 263 -6.55 3.97 -8.45
N LEU A 264 -6.12 3.32 -7.36
CA LEU A 264 -6.76 3.46 -6.05
C LEU A 264 -6.61 4.87 -5.47
N GLY A 265 -5.59 5.61 -5.90
CA GLY A 265 -5.32 6.98 -5.50
C GLY A 265 -6.17 8.04 -6.23
N SER A 266 -6.89 7.68 -7.29
CA SER A 266 -7.71 8.64 -8.03
C SER A 266 -8.99 7.97 -8.51
N GLU A 267 -10.11 8.32 -7.88
CA GLU A 267 -11.43 7.82 -8.30
C GLU A 267 -11.74 8.28 -9.73
N THR A 268 -11.36 9.51 -10.09
CA THR A 268 -11.57 10.07 -11.43
C THR A 268 -10.85 9.24 -12.50
N ASP A 269 -9.55 8.98 -12.32
CA ASP A 269 -8.77 8.20 -13.29
C ASP A 269 -9.16 6.71 -13.27
N GLY A 270 -9.51 6.17 -12.11
CA GLY A 270 -10.06 4.82 -11.96
C GLY A 270 -11.35 4.63 -12.75
N VAL A 271 -12.31 5.55 -12.60
CA VAL A 271 -13.58 5.57 -13.35
C VAL A 271 -13.32 5.75 -14.84
N ARG A 272 -12.41 6.64 -15.23
CA ARG A 272 -12.05 6.87 -16.64
C ARG A 272 -11.46 5.62 -17.28
N PHE A 273 -10.60 4.89 -16.57
CA PHE A 273 -10.04 3.64 -17.05
C PHE A 273 -11.08 2.51 -17.08
N TYR A 274 -11.92 2.39 -16.06
CA TYR A 274 -13.03 1.44 -16.05
C TYR A 274 -13.98 1.65 -17.23
N ARG A 275 -14.41 2.89 -17.49
CA ARG A 275 -15.27 3.24 -18.65
C ARG A 275 -14.61 2.91 -19.99
N PHE A 276 -13.30 3.10 -20.10
CA PHE A 276 -12.56 2.70 -21.30
C PHE A 276 -12.66 1.19 -21.54
N LEU A 277 -12.50 0.37 -20.49
CA LEU A 277 -12.65 -1.08 -20.60
C LEU A 277 -14.10 -1.49 -20.90
N CYS A 278 -15.09 -0.82 -20.30
CA CYS A 278 -16.51 -1.04 -20.60
C CYS A 278 -16.86 -0.75 -22.07
N GLY A 279 -16.14 0.16 -22.73
CA GLY A 279 -16.33 0.43 -24.16
C GLY A 279 -16.02 -0.75 -25.09
N ALA A 280 -15.37 -1.81 -24.58
CA ALA A 280 -15.15 -3.05 -25.30
C ALA A 280 -16.23 -4.13 -25.03
N LEU A 281 -17.22 -3.82 -24.18
CA LEU A 281 -18.31 -4.74 -23.83
C LEU A 281 -19.54 -4.45 -24.71
N LYS A 282 -20.30 -5.50 -25.03
CA LYS A 282 -21.60 -5.41 -25.70
C LYS A 282 -22.68 -4.93 -24.74
N SER A 283 -22.66 -5.46 -23.52
CA SER A 283 -23.55 -5.09 -22.43
C SER A 283 -22.75 -4.89 -21.16
N VAL A 284 -23.06 -3.84 -20.39
CA VAL A 284 -22.43 -3.57 -19.09
C VAL A 284 -23.35 -4.07 -18.00
N ASN A 285 -22.81 -4.83 -17.06
CA ASN A 285 -23.53 -5.25 -15.88
C ASN A 285 -23.48 -4.15 -14.81
N ASN A 286 -24.66 -3.69 -14.37
CA ASN A 286 -24.79 -2.67 -13.33
C ASN A 286 -25.01 -3.25 -11.91
N ASP A 287 -25.12 -4.57 -11.78
CA ASP A 287 -25.22 -5.23 -10.48
C ASP A 287 -23.87 -5.17 -9.74
N ARG A 288 -23.84 -4.41 -8.64
CA ARG A 288 -22.65 -4.22 -7.80
C ARG A 288 -22.24 -5.47 -7.01
N PHE A 289 -23.14 -6.45 -6.87
CA PHE A 289 -22.84 -7.69 -6.15
C PHE A 289 -22.25 -8.76 -7.06
N SER A 290 -22.51 -8.65 -8.37
CA SER A 290 -21.94 -9.54 -9.37
C SER A 290 -20.44 -9.28 -9.56
N PRO A 291 -19.61 -10.33 -9.65
CA PRO A 291 -18.21 -10.17 -10.06
C PRO A 291 -18.05 -9.83 -11.56
N GLU A 292 -19.10 -10.04 -12.36
CA GLU A 292 -19.14 -9.82 -13.81
C GLU A 292 -19.24 -8.32 -14.13
N ALA A 293 -18.37 -7.83 -15.01
CA ALA A 293 -18.43 -6.47 -15.53
C ALA A 293 -19.46 -6.32 -16.67
N GLY A 294 -19.79 -7.41 -17.35
CA GLY A 294 -20.72 -7.42 -18.50
C GLY A 294 -20.43 -8.58 -19.44
N GLU A 295 -20.88 -8.47 -20.69
CA GLU A 295 -20.67 -9.49 -21.73
C GLU A 295 -19.96 -8.88 -22.94
N ASP A 296 -19.16 -9.70 -23.63
CA ASP A 296 -18.59 -9.33 -24.92
C ASP A 296 -19.58 -9.58 -26.09
N GLU A 297 -19.14 -9.32 -27.32
CA GLU A 297 -19.95 -9.49 -28.53
C GLU A 297 -20.55 -10.90 -28.69
N ASN A 298 -19.85 -11.92 -28.17
CA ASN A 298 -20.26 -13.33 -28.24
C ASN A 298 -21.18 -13.74 -27.08
N GLY A 299 -21.56 -12.80 -26.20
CA GLY A 299 -22.30 -13.12 -24.96
C GLY A 299 -21.42 -13.81 -23.91
N THR A 300 -20.09 -13.73 -24.03
CA THR A 300 -19.18 -14.31 -23.05
C THR A 300 -19.03 -13.37 -21.86
N PRO A 301 -19.22 -13.83 -20.61
CA PRO A 301 -19.03 -12.99 -19.44
C PRO A 301 -17.61 -12.44 -19.34
N VAL A 302 -17.49 -11.16 -18.97
CA VAL A 302 -16.22 -10.45 -18.82
C VAL A 302 -16.03 -9.98 -17.38
N TYR A 303 -14.81 -10.11 -16.86
CA TYR A 303 -14.42 -9.76 -15.50
C TYR A 303 -13.21 -8.83 -15.53
N PHE A 304 -13.29 -7.69 -14.85
CA PHE A 304 -12.16 -6.78 -14.70
C PHE A 304 -11.50 -6.98 -13.34
N CYS A 305 -10.32 -7.60 -13.32
CA CYS A 305 -9.59 -8.00 -12.11
C CYS A 305 -8.27 -7.25 -11.93
N TYR A 306 -8.06 -6.15 -12.65
CA TYR A 306 -6.79 -5.40 -12.67
C TYR A 306 -6.43 -4.76 -11.31
N LEU A 307 -7.41 -4.51 -10.42
CA LEU A 307 -7.16 -4.05 -9.05
C LEU A 307 -6.81 -5.19 -8.08
N MET A 308 -6.93 -6.45 -8.50
CA MET A 308 -6.69 -7.64 -7.67
C MET A 308 -7.49 -7.61 -6.35
N ASP A 309 -8.80 -7.34 -6.44
CA ASP A 309 -9.71 -7.49 -5.29
C ASP A 309 -9.88 -8.98 -4.98
N LEU A 310 -9.36 -9.40 -3.83
CA LEU A 310 -9.32 -10.80 -3.42
C LEU A 310 -10.72 -11.41 -3.24
N TRP A 311 -11.73 -10.63 -2.86
CA TRP A 311 -13.12 -11.12 -2.78
C TRP A 311 -13.70 -11.35 -4.17
N GLN A 312 -13.41 -10.47 -5.13
CA GLN A 312 -13.81 -10.67 -6.53
C GLN A 312 -13.19 -11.94 -7.08
N ILE A 313 -11.88 -12.14 -6.90
CA ILE A 313 -11.19 -13.36 -7.35
C ILE A 313 -11.79 -14.61 -6.70
N LYS A 314 -12.04 -14.59 -5.39
CA LYS A 314 -12.64 -15.71 -4.67
C LYS A 314 -14.04 -16.05 -5.20
N ARG A 315 -14.87 -15.04 -5.52
CA ARG A 315 -16.19 -15.25 -6.14
C ARG A 315 -16.06 -15.88 -7.53
N ILE A 316 -15.14 -15.41 -8.37
CA ILE A 316 -14.87 -15.98 -9.70
C ILE A 316 -14.44 -17.45 -9.59
N MET A 317 -13.54 -17.78 -8.65
CA MET A 317 -13.09 -19.15 -8.41
C MET A 317 -14.21 -20.09 -7.97
N SER A 318 -15.26 -19.55 -7.33
CA SER A 318 -16.42 -20.32 -6.87
C SER A 318 -17.53 -20.47 -7.90
N LEU A 319 -17.38 -19.89 -9.10
CA LEU A 319 -18.39 -19.98 -10.15
C LEU A 319 -18.55 -21.42 -10.66
N PRO A 320 -19.78 -21.84 -11.05
CA PRO A 320 -20.02 -23.17 -11.59
C PRO A 320 -19.20 -23.47 -12.85
N LEU A 321 -18.90 -24.74 -13.08
CA LEU A 321 -18.11 -25.26 -14.22
C LEU A 321 -18.50 -24.74 -15.61
N ARG A 322 -19.76 -24.35 -15.81
CA ARG A 322 -20.31 -23.89 -17.09
C ARG A 322 -20.31 -22.37 -17.25
N LYS A 323 -19.97 -21.61 -16.21
CA LYS A 323 -19.79 -20.15 -16.26
C LYS A 323 -18.31 -19.85 -16.44
N GLY A 324 -17.85 -19.90 -17.70
CA GLY A 324 -16.55 -19.35 -18.07
C GLY A 324 -16.62 -17.87 -18.40
N GLY A 325 -15.51 -17.35 -18.89
CA GLY A 325 -15.45 -15.95 -19.26
C GLY A 325 -14.06 -15.44 -19.51
N ARG A 326 -13.97 -14.14 -19.78
CA ARG A 326 -12.71 -13.44 -20.06
C ARG A 326 -12.34 -12.57 -18.88
N ILE A 327 -11.15 -12.75 -18.34
CA ILE A 327 -10.62 -11.99 -17.21
C ILE A 327 -9.57 -11.02 -17.72
N PHE A 328 -9.79 -9.73 -17.51
CA PHE A 328 -8.80 -8.69 -17.79
C PHE A 328 -8.03 -8.33 -16.53
N CYS A 329 -6.72 -8.42 -16.60
CA CYS A 329 -5.81 -8.10 -15.50
C CYS A 329 -4.54 -7.44 -16.04
N PHE A 330 -3.63 -6.97 -15.18
CA PHE A 330 -2.33 -6.50 -15.64
C PHE A 330 -1.39 -7.67 -15.99
N THR A 331 -0.42 -7.41 -16.86
CA THR A 331 0.56 -8.43 -17.31
C THR A 331 1.24 -9.18 -16.18
N TYR A 332 1.67 -8.49 -15.11
CA TYR A 332 2.32 -9.12 -13.96
C TYR A 332 1.37 -9.96 -13.08
N GLN A 333 0.05 -9.86 -13.29
CA GLN A 333 -0.97 -10.60 -12.56
C GLN A 333 -1.41 -11.87 -13.31
N ALA A 334 -1.21 -11.91 -14.63
CA ALA A 334 -1.84 -12.89 -15.52
C ALA A 334 -1.45 -14.33 -15.21
N GLU A 335 -0.17 -14.59 -14.89
CA GLU A 335 0.31 -15.93 -14.58
C GLU A 335 -0.40 -16.52 -13.34
N VAL A 336 -0.43 -15.76 -12.25
CA VAL A 336 -1.09 -16.22 -11.01
C VAL A 336 -2.60 -16.36 -11.20
N LEU A 337 -3.25 -15.47 -11.96
CA LEU A 337 -4.66 -15.64 -12.25
C LEU A 337 -4.94 -16.91 -13.05
N ARG A 338 -4.13 -17.26 -14.07
CA ARG A 338 -4.28 -18.52 -14.83
C ARG A 338 -4.13 -19.77 -13.96
N LEU A 339 -3.34 -19.69 -12.89
CA LEU A 339 -3.17 -20.79 -11.93
C LEU A 339 -4.35 -20.91 -10.96
N LEU A 340 -5.00 -19.79 -10.64
CA LEU A 340 -6.08 -19.72 -9.66
C LEU A 340 -7.44 -20.03 -10.27
N VAL A 341 -7.72 -19.46 -11.44
CA VAL A 341 -9.04 -19.57 -12.05
C VAL A 341 -9.17 -20.87 -12.84
N PRO A 342 -10.39 -21.40 -12.98
CA PRO A 342 -10.58 -22.62 -13.76
C PRO A 342 -10.16 -22.47 -15.24
N LYS A 343 -9.81 -23.59 -15.88
CA LYS A 343 -9.24 -23.63 -17.25
C LYS A 343 -10.14 -23.06 -18.35
N TRP A 344 -11.44 -22.96 -18.11
CA TRP A 344 -12.41 -22.41 -19.06
C TRP A 344 -12.55 -20.88 -18.96
N PHE A 345 -11.75 -20.23 -18.12
CA PHE A 345 -11.56 -18.78 -18.15
C PHE A 345 -10.35 -18.42 -19.03
N GLN A 346 -10.52 -17.43 -19.89
CA GLN A 346 -9.44 -16.85 -20.67
C GLN A 346 -8.89 -15.62 -19.95
N VAL A 347 -7.58 -15.60 -19.68
CA VAL A 347 -6.92 -14.47 -19.00
C VAL A 347 -6.23 -13.57 -20.02
N GLU A 348 -6.69 -12.33 -20.10
CA GLU A 348 -6.20 -11.27 -20.97
C GLU A 348 -5.43 -10.20 -20.21
N ALA A 349 -4.23 -9.93 -20.70
CA ALA A 349 -3.26 -9.10 -20.01
C ALA A 349 -3.17 -7.70 -20.60
N ILE A 350 -3.44 -6.71 -19.77
CA ILE A 350 -3.27 -5.29 -20.04
C ILE A 350 -1.85 -4.89 -19.64
N ARG A 351 -1.12 -4.24 -20.55
CA ARG A 351 0.21 -3.68 -20.25
C ARG A 351 0.07 -2.41 -19.42
N PRO A 352 0.64 -2.33 -18.20
CA PRO A 352 0.58 -1.12 -17.37
C PRO A 352 1.01 0.14 -18.13
N GLU A 353 2.04 0.05 -18.98
CA GLU A 353 2.58 1.18 -19.75
C GLU A 353 1.56 1.79 -20.70
N LYS A 354 0.63 0.98 -21.23
CA LYS A 354 -0.44 1.48 -22.11
C LYS A 354 -1.47 2.28 -21.32
N VAL A 355 -1.76 1.87 -20.09
CA VAL A 355 -2.69 2.58 -19.21
C VAL A 355 -2.08 3.88 -18.71
N TYR A 356 -0.79 3.89 -18.35
CA TYR A 356 -0.06 5.14 -18.06
C TYR A 356 -0.18 6.14 -19.21
N ARG A 357 0.03 5.70 -20.47
CA ARG A 357 -0.13 6.56 -21.65
C ARG A 357 -1.57 7.05 -21.84
N TYR A 358 -2.55 6.15 -21.70
CA TYR A 358 -3.97 6.49 -21.84
C TYR A 358 -4.43 7.55 -20.82
N LEU A 359 -3.98 7.43 -19.56
CA LEU A 359 -4.30 8.36 -18.48
C LEU A 359 -3.40 9.62 -18.48
N GLY A 360 -2.39 9.69 -19.36
CA GLY A 360 -1.46 10.82 -19.40
C GLY A 360 -0.50 10.90 -18.21
N TRP A 361 -0.30 9.78 -17.51
CA TRP A 361 0.60 9.70 -16.36
C TRP A 361 2.05 9.50 -16.78
N ARG A 362 2.98 10.15 -16.07
CA ARG A 362 4.42 9.85 -16.20
C ARG A 362 4.74 8.54 -15.49
N GLN A 363 5.53 7.68 -16.14
CA GLN A 363 6.02 6.43 -15.56
C GLN A 363 6.95 6.68 -14.38
#